data_AF-A0A8J6XYD3-F1
#
_entry.id   AF-A0A8J6XYD3-F1
#
_cell.length_a   1.000
_cell.length_b   1.000
_cell.length_c   1.000
_cell.angle_alpha   90.00
_cell.angle_beta   90.00
_cell.angle_gamma   90.00
#
_symmetry.space_group_name_H-M   'P 1'
#
loop_
_entity.id
_entity.type
_entity.pdbx_description
1 polymer ?
#
loop_
_entity_poly.entity_id
_entity_poly.type
_entity_poly.pdbx_seq_one_letter_code
_entity_poly.pdbx_strand_id
1 'polypeptide(L)'
;MTTEQKERVSMQLILSSLKQVFCQTIFIVCLMVFMSLSTVFSFQQPSFAVTSATNQLTPQEKIDRAYEYNQAAGFREEQRQKAYEQAIKDSETPQTLEKAYERNVKASKLENQEPNIIEKAQELIEDVTGK
;
A
#
# COMPACT_ATOMS: atom_id res chain seq x y z
N MET A 1 -37.72 -41.11 -46.94
CA MET A 1 -37.20 -39.74 -46.74
C MET A 1 -36.30 -39.44 -47.92
N THR A 2 -36.72 -38.55 -48.82
CA THR A 2 -36.03 -38.27 -50.09
C THR A 2 -34.67 -37.60 -49.85
N THR A 3 -33.71 -37.88 -50.72
CA THR A 3 -32.33 -37.32 -50.69
C THR A 3 -32.31 -35.80 -50.59
N GLU A 4 -33.23 -35.13 -51.27
CA GLU A 4 -33.52 -33.69 -51.20
C GLU A 4 -33.76 -33.16 -49.78
N GLN A 5 -34.47 -33.93 -48.94
CA GLN A 5 -34.83 -33.48 -47.60
C GLN A 5 -33.63 -33.56 -46.63
N LYS A 6 -32.76 -34.53 -46.85
CA LYS A 6 -31.52 -34.72 -46.08
C LYS A 6 -30.51 -33.60 -46.35
N GLU A 7 -30.35 -33.21 -47.61
CA GLU A 7 -29.46 -32.09 -47.97
C GLU A 7 -29.91 -30.75 -47.37
N ARG A 8 -31.21 -30.45 -47.38
CA ARG A 8 -31.74 -29.21 -46.80
C ARG A 8 -31.50 -29.10 -45.29
N VAL A 9 -31.68 -30.21 -44.56
CA VAL A 9 -31.42 -30.27 -43.11
C VAL A 9 -29.93 -30.13 -42.83
N SER A 10 -29.07 -30.80 -43.60
CA SER A 10 -27.61 -30.66 -43.49
C SER A 10 -27.15 -29.22 -43.80
N MET A 11 -27.72 -28.58 -44.82
CA MET A 11 -27.38 -27.20 -45.20
C MET A 11 -27.80 -26.19 -44.13
N GLN A 12 -28.97 -26.39 -43.51
CA GLN A 12 -29.43 -25.55 -42.38
C GLN A 12 -28.57 -25.70 -41.13
N LEU A 13 -28.10 -26.92 -40.82
CA LEU A 13 -27.19 -27.17 -39.71
C LEU A 13 -25.83 -26.48 -39.93
N ILE A 14 -25.28 -26.55 -41.14
CA ILE A 14 -24.01 -25.90 -41.50
C ILE A 14 -24.12 -24.38 -41.39
N LEU A 15 -25.21 -23.80 -41.90
CA LEU A 15 -25.48 -22.36 -41.79
C LEU A 15 -25.68 -21.91 -40.34
N SER A 16 -26.34 -22.72 -39.52
CA SER A 16 -26.53 -22.44 -38.09
C SER A 16 -25.20 -22.47 -37.33
N SER A 17 -24.34 -23.46 -37.59
CA SER A 17 -23.02 -23.55 -36.97
C SER A 17 -22.10 -22.41 -37.41
N LEU A 18 -22.18 -21.99 -38.67
CA LEU A 18 -21.38 -20.88 -39.18
C LEU A 18 -21.79 -19.55 -38.55
N LYS A 19 -23.11 -19.32 -38.41
CA LYS A 19 -23.65 -18.15 -37.73
C LYS A 19 -23.24 -18.11 -36.26
N GLN A 20 -23.24 -19.25 -35.58
CA GLN A 20 -22.85 -19.35 -34.17
C GLN A 20 -21.38 -18.98 -33.97
N VAL A 21 -20.47 -19.53 -34.79
CA VAL A 21 -19.03 -19.21 -34.73
C VAL A 21 -18.79 -17.73 -35.06
N PHE A 22 -19.53 -17.18 -36.03
CA PHE A 22 -19.43 -15.77 -36.41
C PHE A 22 -19.88 -14.83 -35.29
N CYS A 23 -21.03 -15.09 -34.67
CA CYS A 23 -21.51 -14.32 -33.52
C CYS A 23 -20.57 -14.41 -32.33
N GLN A 24 -20.01 -15.60 -32.05
CA GLN A 24 -19.05 -15.79 -30.96
C GLN A 24 -17.75 -15.01 -31.21
N THR A 25 -17.26 -15.00 -32.45
CA THR A 25 -16.05 -14.25 -32.84
C THR A 25 -16.28 -12.75 -32.73
N ILE A 26 -17.42 -12.25 -33.23
CA ILE A 26 -17.80 -10.84 -33.10
C ILE A 26 -17.89 -10.44 -31.63
N PHE A 27 -18.50 -11.28 -30.78
CA PHE A 27 -18.64 -10.99 -29.37
C PHE A 27 -17.28 -10.85 -28.67
N ILE A 28 -16.34 -11.76 -28.94
CA ILE A 28 -14.98 -11.71 -28.38
C ILE A 28 -14.25 -10.45 -28.83
N VAL A 29 -14.31 -10.10 -30.12
CA VAL A 29 -13.67 -8.89 -30.66
C VAL A 29 -14.28 -7.63 -30.04
N CYS A 30 -15.60 -7.58 -29.91
CA CYS A 30 -16.30 -6.46 -29.29
C CYS A 30 -15.88 -6.29 -27.82
N LEU A 31 -15.73 -7.39 -27.08
CA LEU A 31 -15.31 -7.37 -25.69
C LEU A 31 -13.85 -6.92 -25.53
N MET A 32 -12.96 -7.35 -26.41
CA MET A 32 -11.57 -6.87 -26.46
C MET A 32 -11.49 -5.37 -26.76
N VAL A 33 -12.29 -4.87 -27.70
CA VAL A 33 -12.38 -3.44 -28.02
C VAL A 33 -12.92 -2.66 -26.82
N PHE A 34 -13.97 -3.15 -26.15
CA PHE A 34 -14.57 -2.48 -24.99
C PHE A 34 -13.58 -2.35 -23.82
N MET A 35 -12.84 -3.42 -23.52
CA MET A 35 -11.76 -3.39 -22.51
C MET A 35 -10.65 -2.40 -22.88
N SER A 36 -10.31 -2.33 -24.18
CA SER A 36 -9.28 -1.42 -24.68
C SER A 36 -9.72 0.04 -24.63
N LEU A 37 -11.01 0.35 -24.85
CA LEU A 37 -11.55 1.71 -24.74
C LEU A 37 -11.73 2.16 -23.29
N SER A 38 -11.97 1.23 -22.36
CA SER A 38 -12.15 1.56 -20.93
C SER A 38 -10.92 2.23 -20.31
N THR A 39 -9.73 2.01 -20.85
CA THR A 39 -8.50 2.64 -20.35
C THR A 39 -8.36 4.10 -20.82
N VAL A 40 -8.98 4.47 -21.94
CA VAL A 40 -8.92 5.84 -22.50
C VAL A 40 -9.77 6.82 -21.67
N PHE A 41 -10.81 6.35 -20.98
CA PHE A 41 -11.68 7.18 -20.16
C PHE A 41 -11.25 7.31 -18.69
N SER A 42 -10.12 6.71 -18.31
CA SER A 42 -9.60 6.81 -16.94
C SER A 42 -8.85 8.12 -16.72
N PHE A 43 -9.56 9.24 -16.73
CA PHE A 43 -9.05 10.51 -16.20
C PHE A 43 -9.07 10.43 -14.67
N GLN A 44 -8.07 9.77 -14.09
CA GLN A 44 -7.86 9.78 -12.65
C GLN A 44 -7.51 11.20 -12.22
N GLN A 45 -8.44 11.85 -11.52
CA GLN A 45 -8.11 13.08 -10.81
C GLN A 45 -7.13 12.71 -9.69
N PRO A 46 -5.97 13.38 -9.57
CA PRO A 46 -5.08 13.16 -8.45
C PRO A 46 -5.84 13.44 -7.14
N SER A 47 -5.96 12.43 -6.29
CA SER A 47 -6.43 12.62 -4.92
C SER A 47 -5.34 13.39 -4.17
N PHE A 48 -5.47 14.72 -4.14
CA PHE A 48 -4.65 15.58 -3.29
C PHE A 48 -5.12 15.44 -1.83
N ALA A 49 -4.96 14.26 -1.25
CA ALA A 49 -5.12 14.05 0.20
C ALA A 49 -4.04 14.79 1.01
N VAL A 50 -3.02 15.34 0.36
CA VAL A 50 -2.06 16.28 0.92
C VAL A 50 -2.17 17.56 0.10
N THR A 51 -2.98 18.50 0.58
CA THR A 51 -3.02 19.85 0.03
C THR A 51 -1.63 20.45 0.11
N SER A 52 -1.11 20.90 -1.03
CA SER A 52 0.14 21.65 -1.18
C SER A 52 0.28 22.79 -0.17
N ALA A 53 -0.83 23.38 0.28
CA ALA A 53 -0.87 24.40 1.33
C ALA A 53 -0.28 23.92 2.67
N THR A 54 -0.39 22.64 3.03
CA THR A 54 0.18 22.09 4.28
C THR A 54 1.67 21.77 4.13
N ASN A 55 2.11 21.47 2.90
CA ASN A 55 3.51 21.22 2.58
C ASN A 55 4.34 22.49 2.34
N GLN A 56 3.70 23.60 1.99
CA GLN A 56 4.35 24.90 1.77
C GLN A 56 4.67 25.66 3.07
N LEU A 57 4.15 25.22 4.21
CA LEU A 57 4.43 25.84 5.51
C LEU A 57 5.91 25.63 5.88
N THR A 58 6.52 26.68 6.40
CA THR A 58 7.82 26.59 7.06
C THR A 58 7.72 25.66 8.28
N PRO A 59 8.84 25.06 8.73
CA PRO A 59 8.83 24.20 9.91
C PRO A 59 8.22 24.84 11.15
N GLN A 60 8.44 26.14 11.35
CA GLN A 60 7.86 26.87 12.47
C GLN A 60 6.35 27.01 12.35
N GLU A 61 5.84 27.35 11.17
CA GLU A 61 4.39 27.45 10.94
C GLU A 61 3.68 26.10 11.09
N LYS A 62 4.36 24.98 10.83
CA LYS A 62 3.83 23.63 11.09
C LYS A 62 3.68 23.37 12.58
N ILE A 63 4.66 23.77 13.39
CA ILE A 63 4.63 23.66 14.85
C ILE A 63 3.53 24.55 15.41
N ASP A 64 3.48 25.81 15.00
CA ASP A 64 2.51 26.79 15.49
C ASP A 64 1.07 26.35 15.17
N ARG A 65 0.81 25.88 13.93
CA ARG A 65 -0.48 25.29 13.55
C ARG A 65 -0.82 24.04 14.37
N ALA A 66 0.16 23.19 14.66
CA ALA A 66 -0.08 22.00 15.46
C ALA A 66 -0.49 22.38 16.89
N TYR A 67 0.11 23.43 17.47
CA TYR A 67 -0.31 24.01 18.76
C TYR A 67 -1.69 24.65 18.73
N GLU A 68 -2.07 25.30 17.62
CA GLU A 68 -3.43 25.83 17.44
C GLU A 68 -4.49 24.73 17.49
N TYR A 69 -4.17 23.53 17.00
CA TYR A 69 -5.10 22.40 17.05
C TYR A 69 -5.12 21.73 18.42
N ASN A 70 -3.95 21.33 18.96
CA ASN A 70 -3.82 20.89 20.34
C ASN A 70 -2.35 20.90 20.84
N GLN A 71 -2.18 21.06 22.15
CA GLN A 71 -0.85 21.15 22.77
C GLN A 71 0.01 19.88 22.56
N ALA A 72 -0.59 18.69 22.58
CA ALA A 72 0.14 17.43 22.39
C ALA A 72 0.66 17.25 20.96
N ALA A 73 -0.07 17.77 19.97
CA ALA A 73 0.28 17.78 18.56
C ALA A 73 1.42 18.77 18.32
N GLY A 74 1.36 19.96 18.93
CA GLY A 74 2.47 20.91 18.91
C GLY A 74 3.77 20.30 19.44
N PHE A 75 3.72 19.66 20.61
CA PHE A 75 4.88 18.98 21.21
C PHE A 75 5.42 17.85 20.32
N ARG A 76 4.53 17.04 19.73
CA ARG A 76 4.93 15.97 18.81
C ARG A 76 5.60 16.53 17.55
N GLU A 77 5.07 17.62 17.00
CA GLU A 77 5.61 18.26 15.81
C GLU A 77 6.98 18.89 16.06
N GLU A 78 7.18 19.51 17.23
CA GLU A 78 8.50 19.96 17.66
C GLU A 78 9.51 18.82 17.78
N GLN A 79 9.12 17.71 18.41
CA GLN A 79 10.00 16.55 18.55
C GLN A 79 10.39 15.99 17.19
N ARG A 80 9.44 15.92 16.25
CA ARG A 80 9.68 15.50 14.87
C ARG A 80 10.69 16.40 14.18
N GLN A 81 10.52 17.71 14.31
CA GLN A 81 11.42 18.68 13.70
C GLN A 81 12.84 18.60 14.30
N LYS A 82 12.96 18.47 15.62
CA LYS A 82 14.23 18.27 16.32
C LYS A 82 14.95 16.99 15.88
N ALA A 83 14.21 15.89 15.71
CA ALA A 83 14.77 14.63 15.23
C ALA A 83 15.31 14.74 13.79
N TYR A 84 14.60 15.46 12.92
CA TYR A 84 15.03 15.70 11.55
C TYR A 84 16.32 16.54 11.49
N GLU A 85 16.39 17.63 12.26
CA GLU A 85 17.62 18.45 12.36
C GLU A 85 18.80 17.65 12.91
N GLN A 86 18.55 16.80 13.90
CA GLN A 86 19.57 15.93 14.46
C GLN A 86 20.06 14.91 13.42
N ALA A 87 19.17 14.32 12.62
CA ALA A 87 19.54 13.40 11.55
C ALA A 87 20.38 14.08 10.46
N ILE A 88 20.08 15.33 10.09
CA ILE A 88 20.90 16.11 9.15
C ILE A 88 22.31 16.30 9.73
N LYS A 89 22.41 16.79 10.98
CA LYS A 89 23.71 16.98 11.65
C LYS A 89 24.51 15.67 11.77
N ASP A 90 23.82 14.57 12.03
CA ASP A 90 24.44 13.24 12.13
C ASP A 90 24.88 12.72 10.74
N SER A 91 24.28 13.20 9.65
CA SER A 91 24.67 12.84 8.28
C SER A 91 25.87 13.62 7.74
N GLU A 92 26.08 14.85 8.22
CA GLU A 92 27.16 15.74 7.72
C GLU A 92 28.56 15.36 8.25
N THR A 93 28.65 14.56 9.33
CA THR A 93 29.93 14.20 9.94
C THR A 93 30.11 12.67 10.05
N PRO A 94 31.16 12.06 9.46
CA PRO A 94 31.37 10.61 9.55
C PRO A 94 31.49 10.09 11.00
N GLN A 95 32.03 10.91 11.91
CA GLN A 95 32.18 10.60 13.33
C GLN A 95 30.87 10.64 14.13
N THR A 96 29.84 11.32 13.64
CA THR A 96 28.52 11.36 14.30
C THR A 96 27.64 10.19 13.91
N LEU A 97 27.95 9.52 12.80
CA LEU A 97 27.24 8.33 12.31
C LEU A 97 27.37 7.14 13.28
N GLU A 98 28.56 6.92 13.82
CA GLU A 98 28.81 5.88 14.83
C GLU A 98 28.11 6.21 16.17
N LYS A 99 28.12 7.48 16.57
CA LYS A 99 27.37 7.96 17.75
C LYS A 99 25.85 7.91 17.56
N ALA A 100 25.36 8.12 16.35
CA ALA A 100 23.95 7.99 16.00
C ALA A 100 23.52 6.52 16.04
N TYR A 101 24.35 5.62 15.50
CA TYR A 101 24.15 4.18 15.61
C TYR A 101 24.08 3.73 17.07
N GLU A 102 25.04 4.13 17.91
CA GLU A 102 25.02 3.79 19.33
C GLU A 102 23.76 4.31 20.06
N ARG A 103 23.33 5.54 19.77
CA ARG A 103 22.10 6.12 20.35
C ARG A 103 20.86 5.33 19.92
N ASN A 104 20.75 4.97 18.64
CA ASN A 104 19.62 4.21 18.11
C ASN A 104 19.58 2.79 18.67
N VAL A 105 20.73 2.12 18.82
CA VAL A 105 20.83 0.80 19.44
C VAL A 105 20.41 0.87 20.92
N LYS A 106 20.85 1.89 21.66
CA LYS A 106 20.45 2.09 23.06
C LYS A 106 18.96 2.39 23.20
N ALA A 107 18.41 3.25 22.33
CA ALA A 107 16.98 3.58 22.32
C ALA A 107 16.13 2.36 21.95
N SER A 108 16.51 1.62 20.91
CA SER A 108 15.85 0.36 20.53
C SER A 108 15.91 -0.68 21.64
N LYS A 109 17.04 -0.77 22.36
CA LYS A 109 17.17 -1.68 23.51
C LYS A 109 16.32 -1.25 24.71
N LEU A 110 16.11 0.05 24.91
CA LEU A 110 15.23 0.60 25.96
C LEU A 110 13.75 0.42 25.62
N GLU A 111 13.39 0.63 24.36
CA GLU A 111 12.02 0.52 23.85
C GLU A 111 11.58 -0.95 23.73
N ASN A 112 12.51 -1.85 23.40
CA ASN A 112 12.30 -3.30 23.41
C ASN A 112 12.71 -3.96 24.73
N GLN A 113 12.69 -3.24 25.85
CA GLN A 113 12.56 -3.88 27.18
C GLN A 113 11.14 -4.42 27.33
N GLU A 114 10.68 -5.24 26.38
CA GLU A 114 9.56 -6.13 26.64
C GLU A 114 9.96 -7.03 27.81
N PRO A 115 9.06 -7.28 28.77
CA PRO A 115 9.34 -8.20 29.86
C PRO A 115 9.74 -9.53 29.24
N ASN A 116 10.96 -9.97 29.55
CA ASN A 116 11.64 -11.10 28.94
C ASN A 116 10.70 -12.31 28.92
N ILE A 117 10.02 -12.52 27.78
CA ILE A 117 8.98 -13.55 27.62
C ILE A 117 9.59 -14.93 27.89
N ILE A 118 10.90 -15.04 27.65
CA ILE A 118 11.72 -16.20 27.96
C ILE A 118 11.86 -16.43 29.47
N GLU A 119 12.07 -15.38 30.28
CA GLU A 119 12.07 -15.50 31.76
C GLU A 119 10.71 -15.93 32.28
N LYS A 120 9.62 -15.34 31.77
CA LYS A 120 8.25 -15.75 32.16
C LYS A 120 7.92 -17.18 31.73
N ALA A 121 8.42 -17.61 30.57
CA ALA A 121 8.26 -18.99 30.11
C ALA A 121 9.09 -19.97 30.96
N GLN A 122 10.30 -19.57 31.39
CA GLN A 122 11.11 -20.36 32.33
C GLN A 122 10.42 -20.53 33.68
N GLU A 123 9.87 -19.44 34.23
CA GLU A 123 9.14 -19.43 35.50
C GLU A 123 7.89 -20.33 35.43
N LEU A 124 7.12 -20.27 34.33
CA LEU A 124 5.98 -21.16 34.09
C LEU A 124 6.39 -22.64 33.97
N ILE A 125 7.56 -22.94 33.40
CA ILE A 125 8.05 -24.31 33.28
C ILE A 125 8.50 -24.84 34.64
N GLU A 126 9.16 -24.02 35.47
CA GLU A 126 9.54 -24.39 36.84
C GLU A 126 8.30 -24.67 37.71
N ASP A 127 7.28 -23.78 37.66
CA ASP A 127 6.02 -23.97 38.39
C ASP A 127 5.27 -25.25 37.98
N VAL A 128 5.30 -25.62 36.69
CA VAL A 128 4.62 -26.82 36.17
C VAL A 128 5.42 -28.10 36.42
N THR A 129 6.75 -28.02 36.45
CA THR A 129 7.62 -29.20 36.67
C THR A 129 7.96 -29.44 38.15
N GLY A 130 7.59 -28.52 39.04
CA GLY A 130 7.63 -28.73 40.50
C GLY A 130 9.04 -28.92 41.06
N LYS A 131 10.03 -28.25 40.47
CA LYS A 131 11.38 -28.13 41.04
C LYS A 131 11.58 -26.76 41.65
#